data_AF-A0A7W8MTE6-F1
#
_entry.id   AF-A0A7W8MTE6-F1
#
_cell.length_a   1.000
_cell.length_b   1.000
_cell.length_c   1.000
_cell.angle_alpha   90.00
_cell.angle_beta   90.00
_cell.angle_gamma   90.00
#
_symmetry.space_group_name_H-M   'P 1'
#
loop_
_entity.id
_entity.type
_entity.pdbx_description
1 polymer ?
#
loop_
_entity_poly.entity_id
_entity_poly.type
_entity_poly.pdbx_seq_one_letter_code
_entity_poly.pdbx_strand_id
1 'polypeptide(L)'
;MRRLRTKGFAAVAATTMLIFGMSGSSWARTVRTRVHAGLRSTLHTSARTKTHPVAITGEEVVPGVMPDEISSGVASSELSDDGKPYQLRMTNLHTGESLDVIYRIGDTYVPEALEKLNYFLRDHYTQDVVRYEPKEFDVLHAMMSRLGRVSGVIQVVCGYRTPETNEALRHSSVKTGVAEHSQHMEGHAIDLRVPGVSTAQLRNTALSLHAGGVGYYPVSQFVHVDVGPVREWAFGATPRKPGRRYRTARATGM
;
A
#
# COMPACT_ATOMS: atom_id res chain seq x y z
N MET A 1 -16.44 -48.81 71.18
CA MET A 1 -15.32 -49.22 70.29
C MET A 1 -14.50 -47.97 69.95
N ARG A 2 -13.16 -48.06 70.13
CA ARG A 2 -12.01 -47.22 69.66
C ARG A 2 -12.29 -45.80 69.12
N ARG A 3 -11.80 -44.71 69.77
CA ARG A 3 -10.49 -44.01 69.58
C ARG A 3 -10.19 -43.62 68.12
N LEU A 4 -9.57 -42.50 67.73
CA LEU A 4 -9.31 -41.13 68.20
C LEU A 4 -8.40 -40.50 67.12
N ARG A 5 -8.60 -39.22 66.74
CA ARG A 5 -7.64 -38.22 66.21
C ARG A 5 -6.71 -38.50 65.01
N THR A 6 -6.60 -37.52 64.11
CA THR A 6 -5.38 -36.72 63.74
C THR A 6 -5.81 -35.65 62.71
N LYS A 7 -5.65 -34.34 62.96
CA LYS A 7 -4.51 -33.43 62.72
C LYS A 7 -3.99 -33.40 61.27
N GLY A 8 -4.04 -32.21 60.67
CA GLY A 8 -3.84 -31.92 59.24
C GLY A 8 -2.39 -31.78 58.77
N PHE A 9 -2.25 -31.38 57.51
CA PHE A 9 -1.01 -30.92 56.88
C PHE A 9 -1.30 -29.88 55.79
N ALA A 10 -0.48 -28.83 55.79
CA ALA A 10 -0.39 -27.81 54.76
C ALA A 10 0.34 -28.37 53.52
N ALA A 11 -0.11 -27.98 52.33
CA ALA A 11 0.57 -28.29 51.08
C ALA A 11 1.38 -27.06 50.61
N VAL A 12 2.70 -27.22 50.56
CA VAL A 12 3.66 -26.33 49.89
C VAL A 12 3.81 -26.84 48.47
N ALA A 13 3.49 -26.02 47.46
CA ALA A 13 3.73 -26.33 46.06
C ALA A 13 5.08 -25.74 45.63
N ALA A 14 6.09 -26.61 45.49
CA ALA A 14 7.34 -26.31 44.81
C ALA A 14 7.12 -26.36 43.30
N THR A 15 7.38 -25.25 42.60
CA THR A 15 7.42 -25.24 41.13
C THR A 15 8.88 -25.28 40.70
N THR A 16 9.27 -26.42 40.13
CA THR A 16 10.58 -26.69 39.57
C THR A 16 10.83 -25.84 38.32
N MET A 17 11.86 -25.00 38.41
CA MET A 17 12.43 -24.24 37.31
C MET A 17 13.31 -25.19 36.47
N LEU A 18 12.88 -25.48 35.24
CA LEU A 18 13.68 -26.24 34.27
C LEU A 18 14.44 -25.23 33.38
N ILE A 19 15.73 -25.12 33.68
CA ILE A 19 16.74 -24.42 32.89
C ILE A 19 17.19 -25.37 31.79
N PHE A 20 17.00 -24.98 30.53
CA PHE A 20 17.77 -25.53 29.40
C PHE A 20 18.67 -24.42 28.89
N GLY A 21 19.98 -24.62 29.08
CA GLY A 21 21.03 -23.82 28.47
C GLY A 21 21.51 -24.44 27.15
N MET A 22 22.54 -23.78 26.60
CA MET A 22 23.29 -24.03 25.36
C MET A 22 22.69 -23.29 24.14
N SER A 23 23.45 -22.59 23.31
CA SER A 23 24.88 -22.27 23.26
C SER A 23 25.08 -21.24 22.14
N GLY A 24 25.86 -20.19 22.41
CA GLY A 24 26.73 -19.47 21.48
C GLY A 24 26.22 -19.04 20.10
N SER A 25 26.20 -17.73 19.86
CA SER A 25 27.21 -17.08 19.00
C SER A 25 27.02 -15.56 18.96
N SER A 26 28.04 -14.85 19.45
CA SER A 26 28.18 -13.40 19.37
C SER A 26 28.56 -13.02 17.93
N TRP A 27 27.74 -12.22 17.27
CA TRP A 27 28.11 -11.49 16.05
C TRP A 27 27.85 -10.01 16.28
N ALA A 28 28.75 -9.36 17.01
CA ALA A 28 28.88 -7.91 16.94
C ALA A 28 29.42 -7.54 15.55
N ARG A 29 28.59 -6.93 14.70
CA ARG A 29 29.04 -6.41 13.39
C ARG A 29 29.13 -4.89 13.47
N THR A 30 30.35 -4.40 13.35
CA THR A 30 30.72 -2.99 13.30
C THR A 30 30.02 -2.28 12.14
N VAL A 31 29.21 -1.28 12.44
CA VAL A 31 28.65 -0.34 11.45
C VAL A 31 29.79 0.58 11.00
N ARG A 32 30.27 0.41 9.76
CA ARG A 32 31.13 1.40 9.09
C ARG A 32 30.22 2.33 8.29
N THR A 33 29.97 3.52 8.82
CA THR A 33 29.45 4.64 8.03
C THR A 33 30.56 5.16 7.12
N ARG A 34 30.38 5.11 5.79
CA ARG A 34 31.19 5.89 4.85
C ARG A 34 30.45 7.17 4.51
N VAL A 35 30.99 8.26 5.02
CA VAL A 35 30.63 9.63 4.63
C VAL A 35 31.40 9.94 3.34
N HIS A 36 30.71 10.19 2.22
CA HIS A 36 31.37 10.72 1.03
C HIS A 36 31.44 12.25 1.13
N ALA A 37 32.64 12.73 1.44
CA ALA A 37 33.01 14.14 1.35
C ALA A 37 33.10 14.56 -0.12
N GLY A 38 32.59 15.76 -0.40
CA GLY A 38 32.51 16.33 -1.74
C GLY A 38 33.74 17.09 -2.21
N LEU A 39 33.47 17.82 -3.29
CA LEU A 39 34.19 18.95 -3.87
C LEU A 39 35.46 18.64 -4.69
N ARG A 40 35.37 18.93 -6.00
CA ARG A 40 36.30 19.85 -6.69
C ARG A 40 35.57 20.64 -7.77
N SER A 41 35.71 21.96 -7.68
CA SER A 41 35.37 22.93 -8.72
C SER A 41 36.48 22.98 -9.76
N THR A 42 36.16 23.42 -10.98
CA THR A 42 37.09 24.19 -11.83
C THR A 42 36.30 25.17 -12.70
N LEU A 43 36.98 26.27 -13.01
CA LEU A 43 36.50 27.59 -13.40
C LEU A 43 36.27 27.76 -14.91
N HIS A 44 35.76 28.96 -15.23
CA HIS A 44 35.96 29.77 -16.44
C HIS A 44 35.09 29.51 -17.67
N THR A 45 34.25 30.49 -18.03
CA THR A 45 34.62 31.53 -19.01
C THR A 45 33.41 32.42 -19.33
N SER A 46 33.64 33.73 -19.23
CA SER A 46 32.76 34.78 -19.75
C SER A 46 32.83 34.81 -21.28
N ALA A 47 31.70 35.00 -21.97
CA ALA A 47 31.52 36.12 -22.91
C ALA A 47 30.25 35.98 -23.78
N ARG A 48 29.65 37.16 -23.99
CA ARG A 48 29.14 37.66 -25.28
C ARG A 48 27.62 37.63 -25.51
N THR A 49 27.05 38.77 -25.16
CA THR A 49 25.93 39.50 -25.77
C THR A 49 25.90 39.39 -27.30
N LYS A 50 24.74 39.07 -27.87
CA LYS A 50 24.29 39.63 -29.15
C LYS A 50 22.78 39.85 -29.13
N THR A 51 22.43 41.12 -29.17
CA THR A 51 21.13 41.71 -29.47
C THR A 51 20.81 41.51 -30.96
N HIS A 52 19.54 41.27 -31.28
CA HIS A 52 19.02 41.38 -32.64
C HIS A 52 18.11 42.62 -32.74
N PRO A 53 18.26 43.45 -33.78
CA PRO A 53 17.58 44.73 -33.90
C PRO A 53 16.14 44.56 -34.41
N VAL A 54 15.30 45.46 -33.89
CA VAL A 54 13.93 45.78 -34.31
C VAL A 54 13.97 46.50 -35.65
N ALA A 55 13.09 46.12 -36.59
CA ALA A 55 12.72 46.92 -37.75
C ALA A 55 11.25 47.31 -37.62
N ILE A 56 11.00 48.61 -37.74
CA ILE A 56 9.71 49.29 -37.64
C ILE A 56 9.33 49.71 -39.05
N THR A 57 8.13 49.36 -39.51
CA THR A 57 7.39 49.99 -40.63
C THR A 57 5.91 49.79 -40.31
N GLY A 58 5.17 50.83 -39.89
CA GLY A 58 4.32 51.66 -40.76
C GLY A 58 3.03 50.91 -41.11
N GLU A 59 2.01 50.93 -40.24
CA GLU A 59 0.85 51.85 -40.26
C GLU A 59 -0.15 51.60 -41.40
N GLU A 60 -1.34 51.07 -41.07
CA GLU A 60 -2.61 51.58 -41.61
C GLU A 60 -3.79 51.18 -40.70
N VAL A 61 -4.60 52.18 -40.35
CA VAL A 61 -5.85 52.07 -39.58
C VAL A 61 -7.01 52.17 -40.56
N VAL A 62 -7.97 51.24 -40.49
CA VAL A 62 -9.34 51.48 -40.98
C VAL A 62 -10.37 50.91 -39.98
N PRO A 63 -11.47 51.62 -39.69
CA PRO A 63 -12.35 51.33 -38.58
C PRO A 63 -13.64 50.59 -38.99
N GLY A 64 -14.17 49.78 -38.07
CA GLY A 64 -15.61 49.52 -37.95
C GLY A 64 -16.15 48.20 -38.51
N VAL A 65 -16.26 47.18 -37.65
CA VAL A 65 -17.39 46.24 -37.57
C VAL A 65 -17.55 45.85 -36.10
N MET A 66 -18.75 46.05 -35.55
CA MET A 66 -19.20 45.60 -34.22
C MET A 66 -20.13 44.38 -34.40
N PRO A 67 -20.51 43.70 -33.30
CA PRO A 67 -20.10 42.36 -32.93
C PRO A 67 -21.10 41.30 -33.42
N ASP A 68 -20.75 40.02 -33.37
CA ASP A 68 -21.79 38.99 -33.31
C ASP A 68 -21.28 37.73 -32.60
N GLU A 69 -22.20 37.19 -31.80
CA GLU A 69 -22.31 35.79 -31.41
C GLU A 69 -21.51 35.33 -30.19
N ILE A 70 -22.22 35.48 -29.07
CA ILE A 70 -22.25 34.64 -27.88
C ILE A 70 -22.07 33.16 -28.27
N SER A 71 -20.89 32.61 -28.08
CA SER A 71 -20.74 31.15 -27.98
C SER A 71 -20.42 30.81 -26.54
N SER A 72 -21.50 30.49 -25.83
CA SER A 72 -21.57 29.69 -24.61
C SER A 72 -20.83 28.36 -24.78
N GLY A 73 -19.50 28.43 -24.75
CA GLY A 73 -18.65 27.28 -24.48
C GLY A 73 -18.78 26.95 -23.01
N VAL A 74 -19.63 25.99 -22.70
CA VAL A 74 -19.77 25.38 -21.37
C VAL A 74 -18.38 24.94 -20.92
N ALA A 75 -17.73 25.76 -20.11
CA ALA A 75 -16.62 25.33 -19.28
C ALA A 75 -17.20 24.22 -18.43
N SER A 76 -16.90 22.99 -18.83
CA SER A 76 -17.12 21.82 -17.99
C SER A 76 -16.41 22.14 -16.70
N SER A 77 -17.17 22.35 -15.63
CA SER A 77 -16.61 22.56 -14.30
C SER A 77 -15.80 21.32 -14.00
N GLU A 78 -14.49 21.40 -14.20
CA GLU A 78 -13.56 20.58 -13.44
C GLU A 78 -13.93 20.90 -12.00
N LEU A 79 -14.61 19.96 -11.35
CA LEU A 79 -14.89 20.03 -9.94
C LEU A 79 -13.52 20.09 -9.28
N SER A 80 -13.04 21.30 -9.01
CA SER A 80 -11.81 21.54 -8.28
C SER A 80 -11.95 20.77 -6.98
N ASP A 81 -11.13 19.74 -6.80
CA ASP A 81 -11.06 18.95 -5.58
C ASP A 81 -10.44 19.75 -4.42
N ASP A 82 -10.22 21.05 -4.65
CA ASP A 82 -9.71 22.06 -3.74
C ASP A 82 -10.39 21.97 -2.37
N GLY A 83 -9.67 21.35 -1.43
CA GLY A 83 -10.08 21.23 -0.05
C GLY A 83 -10.76 19.92 0.34
N LYS A 84 -11.00 18.97 -0.57
CA LYS A 84 -11.58 17.66 -0.19
C LYS A 84 -10.57 16.84 0.62
N PRO A 85 -10.90 16.41 1.84
CA PRO A 85 -10.01 15.56 2.64
C PRO A 85 -10.11 14.10 2.18
N TYR A 86 -8.96 13.46 2.04
CA TYR A 86 -8.80 12.02 1.80
C TYR A 86 -8.30 11.36 3.07
N GLN A 87 -9.15 10.52 3.65
CA GLN A 87 -8.93 9.92 4.97
C GLN A 87 -8.78 8.41 4.86
N LEU A 88 -7.86 7.84 5.62
CA LEU A 88 -7.73 6.40 5.80
C LEU A 88 -7.82 6.04 7.28
N ARG A 89 -8.59 5.00 7.55
CA ARG A 89 -8.65 4.34 8.85
C ARG A 89 -8.14 2.93 8.72
N MET A 90 -7.13 2.60 9.51
CA MET A 90 -6.37 1.37 9.37
C MET A 90 -6.08 0.75 10.74
N THR A 91 -6.07 -0.58 10.80
CA THR A 91 -5.58 -1.33 11.96
C THR A 91 -4.56 -2.36 11.48
N ASN A 92 -3.39 -2.40 12.10
CA ASN A 92 -2.34 -3.36 11.78
C ASN A 92 -2.56 -4.63 12.60
N LEU A 93 -2.73 -5.76 11.92
CA LEU A 93 -3.06 -7.04 12.56
C LEU A 93 -1.88 -7.67 13.32
N HIS A 94 -0.64 -7.27 13.03
CA HIS A 94 0.54 -7.75 13.74
C HIS A 94 0.87 -6.91 14.96
N THR A 95 0.81 -5.58 14.85
CA THR A 95 1.18 -4.68 15.96
C THR A 95 -0.02 -4.31 16.86
N GLY A 96 -1.25 -4.48 16.37
CA GLY A 96 -2.46 -4.02 17.04
C GLY A 96 -2.67 -2.50 16.98
N GLU A 97 -1.76 -1.76 16.36
CA GLU A 97 -1.86 -0.31 16.20
C GLU A 97 -3.06 0.05 15.33
N SER A 98 -3.70 1.20 15.63
CA SER A 98 -4.73 1.78 14.80
C SER A 98 -4.35 3.21 14.41
N LEU A 99 -4.65 3.57 13.17
CA LEU A 99 -4.34 4.87 12.60
C LEU A 99 -5.60 5.44 11.94
N ASP A 100 -5.88 6.70 12.23
CA ASP A 100 -6.90 7.49 11.55
C ASP A 100 -6.24 8.80 11.09
N VAL A 101 -6.14 9.00 9.78
CA VAL A 101 -5.36 10.09 9.22
C VAL A 101 -5.93 10.63 7.92
N ILE A 102 -5.94 11.95 7.79
CA ILE A 102 -6.15 12.63 6.51
C ILE A 102 -4.77 12.78 5.85
N TYR A 103 -4.53 12.04 4.78
CA TYR A 103 -3.21 11.96 4.15
C TYR A 103 -3.08 12.87 2.92
N ARG A 104 -4.21 13.31 2.35
CA ARG A 104 -4.25 14.20 1.19
C ARG A 104 -5.44 15.17 1.30
N ILE A 105 -5.26 16.41 0.86
CA ILE A 105 -6.29 17.44 0.78
C ILE A 105 -6.25 18.00 -0.65
N GLY A 106 -7.33 17.79 -1.42
CA GLY A 106 -7.31 18.02 -2.87
C GLY A 106 -6.10 17.32 -3.49
N ASP A 107 -5.27 18.02 -4.25
CA ASP A 107 -4.09 17.43 -4.90
C ASP A 107 -2.81 17.46 -4.03
N THR A 108 -2.90 17.89 -2.78
CA THR A 108 -1.72 18.04 -1.90
C THR A 108 -1.67 16.95 -0.84
N TYR A 109 -0.61 16.13 -0.87
CA TYR A 109 -0.31 15.19 0.22
C TYR A 109 0.18 15.91 1.47
N VAL A 110 -0.23 15.43 2.65
CA VAL A 110 0.17 15.98 3.94
C VAL A 110 1.42 15.23 4.42
N PRO A 111 2.61 15.87 4.47
CA PRO A 111 3.87 15.15 4.75
C PRO A 111 3.87 14.42 6.11
N GLU A 112 3.39 15.07 7.16
CA GLU A 112 3.30 14.49 8.51
C GLU A 112 2.39 13.25 8.57
N ALA A 113 1.33 13.24 7.74
CA ALA A 113 0.45 12.09 7.63
C ALA A 113 1.12 10.93 6.90
N LEU A 114 1.90 11.21 5.86
CA LEU A 114 2.68 10.20 5.15
C LEU A 114 3.76 9.60 6.07
N GLU A 115 4.40 10.39 6.93
CA GLU A 115 5.35 9.87 7.92
C GLU A 115 4.68 8.92 8.94
N LYS A 116 3.48 9.27 9.43
CA LYS A 116 2.68 8.39 10.28
C LYS A 116 2.31 7.09 9.57
N LEU A 117 1.92 7.16 8.29
CA LEU A 117 1.63 5.99 7.47
C LEU A 117 2.87 5.12 7.25
N ASN A 118 4.02 5.72 6.94
CA ASN A 118 5.28 5.01 6.78
C ASN A 118 5.65 4.23 8.05
N TYR A 119 5.57 4.87 9.22
CA TYR A 119 5.83 4.21 10.49
C TYR A 119 4.80 3.12 10.80
N PHE A 120 3.51 3.37 10.55
CA PHE A 120 2.44 2.40 10.77
C PHE A 120 2.59 1.14 9.89
N LEU A 121 3.14 1.30 8.68
CA LEU A 121 3.39 0.24 7.72
C LEU A 121 4.82 -0.32 7.77
N ARG A 122 5.62 0.02 8.79
CA ARG A 122 6.98 -0.49 8.97
C ARG A 122 7.02 -2.01 9.03
N ASP A 123 8.20 -2.57 8.80
CA ASP A 123 8.43 -3.99 9.04
C ASP A 123 8.29 -4.26 10.55
N HIS A 124 7.30 -5.05 10.95
CA HIS A 124 7.04 -5.28 12.38
C HIS A 124 8.08 -6.19 13.04
N TYR A 125 8.89 -6.93 12.26
CA TYR A 125 9.98 -7.74 12.80
C TYR A 125 11.22 -6.90 13.09
N THR A 126 11.65 -6.08 12.14
CA THR A 126 12.91 -5.30 12.26
C THR A 126 12.69 -3.87 12.75
N GLN A 127 11.45 -3.38 12.73
CA GLN A 127 11.06 -1.98 12.97
C GLN A 127 11.59 -0.99 11.93
N ASP A 128 12.15 -1.46 10.82
CA ASP A 128 12.63 -0.59 9.75
C ASP A 128 11.47 0.05 8.99
N VAL A 129 11.65 1.33 8.69
CA VAL A 129 10.67 2.18 7.99
C VAL A 129 11.18 2.48 6.59
N VAL A 130 10.29 2.45 5.61
CA VAL A 130 10.54 2.96 4.26
C VAL A 130 9.56 4.09 3.94
N ARG A 131 9.94 4.98 3.01
CA ARG A 131 9.00 5.91 2.41
C ARG A 131 8.09 5.14 1.45
N TYR A 132 6.79 5.13 1.74
CA TYR A 132 5.80 4.59 0.82
C TYR A 132 5.54 5.52 -0.37
N GLU A 133 5.18 4.92 -1.51
CA GLU A 133 4.64 5.66 -2.65
C GLU A 133 3.22 6.16 -2.32
N PRO A 134 2.96 7.48 -2.30
CA PRO A 134 1.66 8.02 -1.86
C PRO A 134 0.46 7.52 -2.67
N LYS A 135 0.67 7.14 -3.94
CA LYS A 135 -0.39 6.58 -4.79
C LYS A 135 -0.97 5.28 -4.23
N GLU A 136 -0.21 4.50 -3.46
CA GLU A 136 -0.73 3.29 -2.81
C GLU A 136 -1.90 3.66 -1.87
N PHE A 137 -1.80 4.78 -1.16
CA PHE A 137 -2.87 5.28 -0.29
C PHE A 137 -4.10 5.77 -1.09
N ASP A 138 -3.87 6.37 -2.26
CA ASP A 138 -4.95 6.75 -3.17
C ASP A 138 -5.72 5.53 -3.71
N VAL A 139 -5.02 4.44 -4.01
CA VAL A 139 -5.64 3.16 -4.39
C VAL A 139 -6.53 2.65 -3.26
N LEU A 140 -6.03 2.61 -2.03
CA LEU A 140 -6.84 2.19 -0.88
C LEU A 140 -8.08 3.07 -0.69
N HIS A 141 -7.94 4.39 -0.75
CA HIS A 141 -9.07 5.31 -0.64
C HIS A 141 -10.09 5.10 -1.78
N ALA A 142 -9.61 4.90 -3.01
CA ALA A 142 -10.45 4.64 -4.18
C ALA A 142 -11.19 3.29 -4.07
N MET A 143 -10.58 2.26 -3.48
CA MET A 143 -11.22 0.99 -3.16
C MET A 143 -12.34 1.19 -2.13
N MET A 144 -12.05 1.88 -1.02
CA MET A 144 -13.04 2.14 0.02
C MET A 144 -14.21 2.98 -0.49
N SER A 145 -13.95 3.94 -1.37
CA SER A 145 -14.98 4.73 -2.06
C SER A 145 -15.88 3.84 -2.95
N ARG A 146 -15.29 2.96 -3.77
CA ARG A 146 -16.05 2.04 -4.64
C ARG A 146 -16.87 1.01 -3.86
N LEU A 147 -16.40 0.61 -2.69
CA LEU A 147 -17.14 -0.28 -1.78
C LEU A 147 -18.28 0.44 -1.05
N GLY A 148 -18.39 1.77 -1.14
CA GLY A 148 -19.33 2.56 -0.34
C GLY A 148 -18.94 2.62 1.14
N ARG A 149 -17.65 2.48 1.45
CA ARG A 149 -17.11 2.35 2.81
C ARG A 149 -16.01 3.37 3.09
N VAL A 150 -16.18 4.62 2.66
CA VAL A 150 -15.21 5.71 2.93
C VAL A 150 -14.90 5.88 4.42
N SER A 151 -15.85 5.51 5.28
CA SER A 151 -15.72 5.50 6.74
C SER A 151 -15.35 4.14 7.34
N GLY A 152 -15.00 3.16 6.52
CA GLY A 152 -14.62 1.83 6.96
C GLY A 152 -13.17 1.76 7.44
N VAL A 153 -12.87 0.72 8.22
CA VAL A 153 -11.50 0.42 8.68
C VAL A 153 -10.89 -0.64 7.76
N ILE A 154 -9.68 -0.37 7.26
CA ILE A 154 -8.84 -1.34 6.56
C ILE A 154 -8.03 -2.11 7.60
N GLN A 155 -8.07 -3.44 7.54
CA GLN A 155 -7.17 -4.28 8.34
C GLN A 155 -5.93 -4.60 7.51
N VAL A 156 -4.79 -4.07 7.91
CA VAL A 156 -3.49 -4.34 7.28
C VAL A 156 -2.96 -5.66 7.79
N VAL A 157 -2.75 -6.58 6.86
CA VAL A 157 -2.09 -7.87 7.09
C VAL A 157 -0.59 -7.68 7.01
N CYS A 158 -0.07 -7.01 5.97
CA CYS A 158 1.36 -6.78 5.79
C CYS A 158 1.60 -5.45 5.07
N GLY A 159 2.56 -4.67 5.59
CA GLY A 159 3.09 -3.45 4.99
C GLY A 159 4.48 -3.70 4.41
N TYR A 160 5.44 -2.85 4.75
CA TYR A 160 6.82 -2.94 4.30
C TYR A 160 7.47 -4.23 4.81
N ARG A 161 8.34 -4.79 3.97
CA ARG A 161 9.19 -5.93 4.33
C ARG A 161 10.64 -5.58 4.04
N THR A 162 11.50 -5.74 5.03
CA THR A 162 12.94 -5.74 4.79
C THR A 162 13.34 -6.92 3.89
N PRO A 163 14.50 -6.84 3.21
CA PRO A 163 15.05 -7.97 2.48
C PRO A 163 15.19 -9.23 3.36
N GLU A 164 15.59 -9.07 4.63
CA GLU A 164 15.73 -10.16 5.60
C GLU A 164 14.38 -10.82 5.91
N THR A 165 13.35 -10.03 6.26
CA THR A 165 12.00 -10.54 6.50
C THR A 165 11.42 -11.21 5.25
N ASN A 166 11.61 -10.62 4.07
CA ASN A 166 11.12 -11.20 2.83
C ASN A 166 11.76 -12.57 2.56
N GLU A 167 13.07 -12.70 2.75
CA GLU A 167 13.79 -13.95 2.59
C GLU A 167 13.35 -15.01 3.61
N ALA A 168 13.21 -14.64 4.88
CA ALA A 168 12.69 -15.53 5.91
C ALA A 168 11.29 -16.06 5.56
N LEU A 169 10.41 -15.19 5.06
CA LEU A 169 9.07 -15.58 4.61
C LEU A 169 9.10 -16.51 3.40
N ARG A 170 10.03 -16.33 2.45
CA ARG A 170 10.21 -17.22 1.30
C ARG A 170 10.57 -18.65 1.70
N HIS A 171 11.32 -18.83 2.79
CA HIS A 171 11.74 -20.14 3.30
C HIS A 171 10.78 -20.74 4.35
N SER A 172 9.77 -19.98 4.77
CA SER A 172 8.84 -20.43 5.83
C SER A 172 7.96 -21.63 5.44
N SER A 173 7.80 -21.91 4.15
CA SER A 173 7.07 -23.10 3.68
C SER A 173 7.50 -23.57 2.30
N VAL A 174 7.18 -24.82 1.96
CA VAL A 174 7.50 -25.44 0.66
C VAL A 174 6.77 -24.77 -0.53
N LYS A 175 5.71 -24.00 -0.28
CA LYS A 175 4.96 -23.24 -1.28
C LYS A 175 4.67 -21.84 -0.73
N THR A 176 5.63 -20.94 -0.83
CA THR A 176 5.43 -19.54 -0.45
C THR A 176 4.92 -18.76 -1.66
N GLY A 177 3.80 -18.06 -1.51
CA GLY A 177 3.31 -17.11 -2.50
C GLY A 177 4.07 -15.79 -2.48
N VAL A 178 5.37 -15.84 -2.15
CA VAL A 178 6.23 -14.69 -1.84
C VAL A 178 7.31 -14.56 -2.92
N ALA A 179 7.35 -13.40 -3.59
CA ALA A 179 8.34 -13.12 -4.61
C ALA A 179 9.71 -12.74 -4.03
N GLU A 180 10.78 -13.04 -4.77
CA GLU A 180 12.15 -12.59 -4.44
C GLU A 180 12.27 -11.07 -4.49
N HIS A 181 11.73 -10.44 -5.54
CA HIS A 181 11.61 -8.99 -5.68
C HIS A 181 10.16 -8.56 -5.45
N SER A 182 9.81 -8.37 -4.17
CA SER A 182 8.45 -8.02 -3.76
C SER A 182 8.24 -6.50 -3.78
N GLN A 183 7.08 -6.04 -4.27
CA GLN A 183 6.65 -4.64 -4.17
C GLN A 183 6.53 -4.15 -2.71
N HIS A 184 6.41 -5.07 -1.74
CA HIS A 184 6.48 -4.72 -0.32
C HIS A 184 7.85 -4.21 0.12
N MET A 185 8.94 -4.67 -0.53
CA MET A 185 10.29 -4.19 -0.23
C MET A 185 10.56 -2.79 -0.79
N GLU A 186 9.71 -2.33 -1.72
CA GLU A 186 9.82 -1.02 -2.35
C GLU A 186 8.90 0.02 -1.68
N GLY A 187 8.07 -0.36 -0.71
CA GLY A 187 7.06 0.53 -0.14
C GLY A 187 5.91 0.82 -1.12
N HIS A 188 5.62 -0.14 -2.01
CA HIS A 188 4.63 0.00 -3.08
C HIS A 188 3.47 -0.99 -2.95
N ALA A 189 3.37 -1.73 -1.85
CA ALA A 189 2.36 -2.78 -1.68
C ALA A 189 1.83 -2.88 -0.26
N ILE A 190 0.57 -3.29 -0.16
CA ILE A 190 -0.13 -3.58 1.09
C ILE A 190 -0.98 -4.84 0.91
N ASP A 191 -0.85 -5.78 1.87
CA ASP A 191 -1.79 -6.88 2.03
C ASP A 191 -2.90 -6.46 2.98
N LEU A 192 -4.16 -6.56 2.57
CA LEU A 192 -5.28 -6.04 3.36
C LEU A 192 -6.55 -6.89 3.37
N ARG A 193 -7.39 -6.58 4.36
CA ARG A 193 -8.79 -7.01 4.50
C ARG A 193 -9.67 -5.80 4.78
N VAL A 194 -10.96 -5.92 4.49
CA VAL A 194 -11.97 -4.94 4.91
C VAL A 194 -13.08 -5.70 5.62
N PRO A 195 -13.32 -5.47 6.94
CA PRO A 195 -14.34 -6.17 7.69
C PRO A 195 -15.72 -6.08 7.04
N GLY A 196 -16.38 -7.23 6.88
CA GLY A 196 -17.68 -7.31 6.20
C GLY A 196 -17.64 -7.13 4.68
N VAL A 197 -16.46 -7.21 4.04
CA VAL A 197 -16.30 -7.35 2.59
C VAL A 197 -15.65 -8.69 2.31
N SER A 198 -16.23 -9.49 1.41
CA SER A 198 -15.60 -10.76 1.02
C SER A 198 -14.28 -10.51 0.29
N THR A 199 -13.28 -11.38 0.47
CA THR A 199 -11.99 -11.27 -0.24
C THR A 199 -12.17 -11.23 -1.76
N ALA A 200 -13.18 -11.93 -2.30
CA ALA A 200 -13.48 -11.91 -3.73
C ALA A 200 -14.01 -10.54 -4.20
N GLN A 201 -14.90 -9.90 -3.42
CA GLN A 201 -15.39 -8.56 -3.72
C GLN A 201 -14.28 -7.52 -3.59
N LEU A 202 -13.43 -7.64 -2.56
CA LEU A 202 -12.27 -6.76 -2.36
C LEU A 202 -11.30 -6.84 -3.55
N ARG A 203 -10.96 -8.06 -4.00
CA ARG A 203 -10.15 -8.30 -5.20
C ARG A 203 -10.77 -7.65 -6.44
N ASN A 204 -12.06 -7.93 -6.71
CA ASN A 204 -12.74 -7.38 -7.88
C ASN A 204 -12.75 -5.84 -7.87
N THR A 205 -12.87 -5.25 -6.68
CA THR A 205 -12.78 -3.80 -6.50
C THR A 205 -11.39 -3.29 -6.85
N ALA A 206 -10.33 -3.92 -6.33
CA ALA A 206 -8.95 -3.55 -6.66
C ALA A 206 -8.67 -3.68 -8.16
N LEU A 207 -9.07 -4.79 -8.78
CA LEU A 207 -8.91 -5.02 -10.23
C LEU A 207 -9.60 -3.94 -11.07
N SER A 208 -10.79 -3.47 -10.65
CA SER A 208 -11.53 -2.43 -11.37
C SER A 208 -10.78 -1.09 -11.47
N LEU A 209 -9.80 -0.86 -10.59
CA LEU A 209 -9.00 0.37 -10.57
C LEU A 209 -7.91 0.40 -11.64
N HIS A 210 -7.43 -0.76 -12.10
CA HIS A 210 -6.28 -0.85 -13.01
C HIS A 210 -5.07 -0.02 -12.54
N ALA A 211 -4.87 0.10 -11.22
CA ALA A 211 -3.86 0.98 -10.62
C ALA A 211 -2.52 0.28 -10.34
N GLY A 212 -2.48 -1.05 -10.50
CA GLY A 212 -1.27 -1.86 -10.37
C GLY A 212 -1.60 -3.34 -10.12
N GLY A 213 -0.77 -4.03 -9.36
CA GLY A 213 -0.91 -5.46 -9.08
C GLY A 213 -2.03 -5.83 -8.13
N VAL A 214 -2.69 -6.95 -8.39
CA VAL A 214 -3.67 -7.54 -7.47
C VAL A 214 -3.42 -9.03 -7.26
N GLY A 215 -3.12 -9.41 -6.02
CA GLY A 215 -2.98 -10.80 -5.61
C GLY A 215 -4.18 -11.28 -4.79
N TYR A 216 -4.71 -12.45 -5.13
CA TYR A 216 -5.87 -13.04 -4.45
C TYR A 216 -5.50 -14.24 -3.59
N TYR A 217 -5.70 -14.12 -2.27
CA TYR A 217 -5.37 -15.14 -1.29
C TYR A 217 -6.63 -15.60 -0.53
N PRO A 218 -7.49 -16.44 -1.14
CA PRO A 218 -8.74 -16.89 -0.53
C PRO A 218 -8.54 -17.74 0.73
N VAL A 219 -7.47 -18.52 0.83
CA VAL A 219 -7.25 -19.37 2.02
C VAL A 219 -6.80 -18.52 3.20
N SER A 220 -5.82 -17.64 2.98
CA SER A 220 -5.34 -16.69 3.98
C SER A 220 -6.24 -15.46 4.15
N GLN A 221 -7.33 -15.37 3.39
CA GLN A 221 -8.39 -14.35 3.48
C GLN A 221 -7.90 -12.91 3.32
N PHE A 222 -6.96 -12.62 2.42
CA PHE A 222 -6.51 -11.24 2.15
C PHE A 222 -6.35 -10.97 0.64
N VAL A 223 -6.22 -9.69 0.30
CA VAL A 223 -5.89 -9.21 -1.05
C VAL A 223 -4.59 -8.43 -0.97
N HIS A 224 -3.66 -8.77 -1.84
CA HIS A 224 -2.46 -7.97 -2.12
C HIS A 224 -2.85 -6.88 -3.11
N VAL A 225 -2.46 -5.64 -2.83
CA VAL A 225 -2.56 -4.52 -3.76
C VAL A 225 -1.20 -3.84 -3.85
N ASP A 226 -0.79 -3.45 -5.06
CA ASP A 226 0.40 -2.63 -5.28
C ASP A 226 0.20 -1.62 -6.41
N VAL A 227 1.08 -0.62 -6.47
CA VAL A 227 1.17 0.40 -7.54
C VAL A 227 2.26 0.11 -8.58
N GLY A 228 2.71 -1.15 -8.67
CA GLY A 228 3.62 -1.62 -9.71
C GLY A 228 2.91 -1.90 -11.05
N PRO A 229 3.50 -2.71 -11.94
CA PRO A 229 2.85 -3.10 -13.19
C PRO A 229 1.50 -3.82 -12.96
N VAL A 230 0.52 -3.47 -13.79
CA VAL A 230 -0.82 -4.10 -13.78
C VAL A 230 -0.68 -5.58 -14.09
N ARG A 231 -1.04 -6.42 -13.11
CA ARG A 231 -1.01 -7.88 -13.19
C ARG A 231 -1.95 -8.46 -12.15
N GLU A 232 -2.41 -9.68 -12.39
CA GLU A 232 -3.25 -10.40 -11.44
C GLU A 232 -2.71 -11.81 -11.19
N TRP A 233 -2.81 -12.28 -9.95
CA TRP A 233 -2.48 -13.65 -9.59
C TRP A 233 -3.38 -14.15 -8.47
N ALA A 234 -3.46 -15.47 -8.31
CA ALA A 234 -4.19 -16.09 -7.22
C ALA A 234 -3.36 -17.22 -6.61
N PHE A 235 -3.32 -17.29 -5.28
CA PHE A 235 -2.61 -18.32 -4.55
C PHE A 235 -3.59 -19.15 -3.70
N GLY A 236 -3.56 -20.48 -3.85
CA GLY A 236 -4.48 -21.37 -3.16
C GLY A 236 -5.92 -21.32 -3.69
N ALA A 237 -6.17 -20.68 -4.82
CA ALA A 237 -7.44 -20.78 -5.53
C ALA A 237 -7.49 -22.09 -6.33
N THR A 238 -8.49 -22.94 -6.09
CA THR A 238 -8.73 -24.10 -6.95
C THR A 238 -9.09 -23.60 -8.35
N PRO A 239 -8.47 -24.13 -9.43
CA PRO A 239 -8.85 -23.77 -10.78
C PRO A 239 -10.36 -23.99 -10.98
N ARG A 240 -11.09 -22.95 -11.39
CA ARG A 240 -12.49 -23.14 -11.80
C ARG A 240 -12.46 -24.04 -13.04
N LYS A 241 -13.03 -25.25 -12.94
CA LYS A 241 -13.31 -26.07 -14.13
C LYS A 241 -14.14 -25.23 -15.10
N PRO A 242 -13.80 -25.18 -16.40
CA PRO A 242 -14.65 -24.53 -17.39
C PRO A 242 -16.07 -25.09 -17.28
N GLY A 243 -17.06 -24.24 -17.07
CA GLY A 243 -18.45 -24.65 -16.98
C GLY A 243 -18.85 -25.37 -18.26
N ARG A 244 -19.34 -26.62 -18.13
CA ARG A 244 -19.83 -27.41 -19.26
C ARG A 244 -21.02 -26.66 -19.87
N ARG A 245 -20.83 -26.03 -21.02
CA ARG A 245 -21.93 -25.45 -21.80
C ARG A 245 -22.86 -26.58 -22.23
N TYR A 246 -24.00 -26.71 -21.59
CA TYR A 246 -25.09 -27.52 -22.13
C TYR A 246 -25.59 -26.83 -23.40
N ARG A 247 -25.26 -27.40 -24.57
CA ARG A 247 -25.95 -27.06 -25.82
C ARG A 247 -27.37 -27.57 -25.68
N THR A 248 -28.33 -26.67 -25.46
CA THR A 248 -29.74 -26.98 -25.65
C THR A 248 -29.95 -27.32 -27.12
N ALA A 249 -30.27 -28.58 -27.41
CA ALA A 249 -30.68 -29.00 -28.73
C ALA A 249 -32.03 -28.33 -29.04
N ARG A 250 -32.08 -27.55 -30.13
CA ARG A 250 -33.34 -27.09 -30.72
C ARG A 250 -34.13 -28.31 -31.17
N ALA A 251 -35.31 -28.51 -30.61
CA ALA A 251 -36.30 -29.41 -31.16
C ALA A 251 -36.82 -28.80 -32.48
N THR A 252 -36.49 -29.41 -33.61
CA THR A 252 -37.21 -29.24 -34.87
C THR A 252 -38.52 -30.01 -34.76
N GLY A 253 -39.64 -29.28 -34.75
CA GLY A 253 -40.98 -29.86 -34.82
C GLY A 253 -41.29 -30.38 -36.22
N MET A 254 -42.00 -31.52 -36.26
CA MET A 254 -42.80 -32.00 -37.39
C MET A 254 -44.26 -31.66 -37.14
#